data_AF-A0A7S1G785-F1
#
_entry.id   AF-A0A7S1G785-F1
#
_cell.length_a   1.000
_cell.length_b   1.000
_cell.length_c   1.000
_cell.angle_alpha   90.00
_cell.angle_beta   90.00
_cell.angle_gamma   90.00
#
_symmetry.space_group_name_H-M   'P 1'
#
loop_
_entity.id
_entity.type
_entity.pdbx_description
1 polymer ?
#
loop_
_entity_poly.entity_id
_entity_poly.type
_entity_poly.pdbx_seq_one_letter_code
_entity_poly.pdbx_strand_id
1 'polypeptide(L)'
;PPASSAYPAPYGAGGGAALSLPPVPPVLAERCAQLLARLTQQPDGLAVMAKEDNLARLVKLLTSSEKYGEHRERTEDALIRCIAGAMTTAAGIAAVVDAGALPRLGAILKDGLADVKARATALGNLTKCVITVTSDGAGTRSHHAALLRAGVVDNLIELLKRAGEGPVRKNAAVALARLARNPECLARIRELDGMRILMALGRELTT
;
A
#
# COMPACT_ATOMS: atom_id res chain seq x y z
N PRO A 1 13.55 12.88 60.18
CA PRO A 1 12.28 12.64 59.46
C PRO A 1 12.20 13.45 58.16
N PRO A 2 12.28 12.81 56.98
CA PRO A 2 12.05 13.50 55.70
C PRO A 2 10.53 13.63 55.44
N ALA A 3 10.16 14.80 54.91
CA ALA A 3 8.79 15.15 54.56
C ALA A 3 8.24 14.22 53.46
N SER A 4 7.10 13.62 53.75
CA SER A 4 6.30 12.79 52.83
C SER A 4 5.82 13.64 51.65
N SER A 5 6.39 13.38 50.47
CA SER A 5 5.86 13.85 49.19
C SER A 5 4.53 13.14 48.92
N ALA A 6 3.43 13.89 49.04
CA ALA A 6 2.12 13.44 48.64
C ALA A 6 2.03 13.42 47.10
N TYR A 7 2.03 12.23 46.51
CA TYR A 7 1.59 12.05 45.13
C TYR A 7 0.10 12.42 45.03
N PRO A 8 -0.33 13.20 44.03
CA PRO A 8 -1.74 13.43 43.80
C PRO A 8 -2.44 12.12 43.40
N ALA A 9 -3.64 11.93 43.93
CA ALA A 9 -4.49 10.76 43.74
C ALA A 9 -4.76 10.47 42.23
N PRO A 10 -4.96 9.20 41.85
CA PRO A 10 -5.27 8.84 40.47
C PRO A 10 -6.59 9.49 40.03
N TYR A 11 -6.54 10.06 38.81
CA TYR A 11 -7.65 10.73 38.15
C TYR A 11 -8.98 10.00 38.35
N GLY A 12 -9.92 10.70 38.98
CA GLY A 12 -11.27 10.23 39.21
C GLY A 12 -11.99 9.89 37.91
N ALA A 13 -12.78 8.82 37.96
CA ALA A 13 -13.69 8.38 36.92
C ALA A 13 -14.81 9.41 36.69
N GLY A 14 -14.50 10.51 36.00
CA GLY A 14 -15.46 11.48 35.49
C GLY A 14 -15.88 11.11 34.06
N GLY A 15 -17.19 11.10 33.80
CA GLY A 15 -17.80 10.72 32.53
C GLY A 15 -17.07 11.28 31.30
N GLY A 16 -16.64 10.36 30.42
CA GLY A 16 -15.76 10.65 29.29
C GLY A 16 -16.42 11.49 28.21
N ALA A 17 -16.33 12.81 28.33
CA ALA A 17 -16.28 13.66 27.15
C ALA A 17 -15.06 13.19 26.34
N ALA A 18 -15.29 12.66 25.14
CA ALA A 18 -14.21 12.25 24.25
C ALA A 18 -13.29 13.47 24.08
N LEU A 19 -12.07 13.38 24.63
CA LEU A 19 -11.06 14.41 24.47
C LEU A 19 -10.86 14.60 22.96
N SER A 20 -11.33 15.74 22.44
CA SER A 20 -11.12 16.11 21.06
C SER A 20 -9.65 16.43 20.89
N LEU A 21 -8.88 15.41 20.51
CA LEU A 21 -7.47 15.58 20.22
C LEU A 21 -7.33 16.45 18.96
N PRO A 22 -6.40 17.40 18.94
CA PRO A 22 -6.16 18.20 17.75
C PRO A 22 -5.73 17.30 16.58
N PRO A 23 -5.97 17.72 15.32
CA PRO A 23 -5.52 16.98 14.16
C PRO A 23 -4.00 16.82 14.21
N VAL A 24 -3.52 15.59 13.93
CA VAL A 24 -2.09 15.27 13.92
C VAL A 24 -1.39 16.13 12.86
N PRO A 25 -0.34 16.90 13.21
CA PRO A 25 0.41 17.69 12.25
C PRO A 25 0.99 16.81 11.12
N PRO A 26 0.99 17.26 9.85
CA PRO A 26 1.48 16.46 8.72
C PRO A 26 2.90 15.90 8.90
N VAL A 27 3.82 16.72 9.42
CA VAL A 27 5.20 16.28 9.72
C VAL A 27 5.25 15.15 10.74
N LEU A 28 4.37 15.16 11.73
CA LEU A 28 4.29 14.10 12.74
C LEU A 28 3.68 12.83 12.12
N ALA A 29 2.66 12.97 11.27
CA ALA A 29 2.08 11.85 10.53
C ALA A 29 3.13 11.15 9.65
N GLU A 30 3.96 11.91 8.91
CA GLU A 30 5.08 11.36 8.12
C GLU A 30 6.05 10.57 9.00
N ARG A 31 6.50 11.16 10.11
CA ARG A 31 7.47 10.50 11.03
C ARG A 31 6.88 9.25 11.66
N CYS A 32 5.62 9.28 12.06
CA CYS A 32 4.92 8.10 12.58
C CYS A 32 4.81 7.02 11.51
N ALA A 33 4.43 7.35 10.27
CA ALA A 33 4.36 6.39 9.18
C ALA A 33 5.73 5.75 8.90
N GLN A 34 6.81 6.55 8.91
CA GLN A 34 8.17 6.05 8.76
C GLN A 34 8.58 5.11 9.90
N LEU A 35 8.23 5.43 11.15
CA LEU A 35 8.48 4.56 12.29
C LEU A 35 7.73 3.23 12.15
N LEU A 36 6.44 3.27 11.81
CA LEU A 36 5.63 2.08 11.57
C LEU A 36 6.24 1.20 10.46
N ALA A 37 6.69 1.80 9.36
CA ALA A 37 7.37 1.09 8.28
C ALA A 37 8.68 0.42 8.72
N ARG A 38 9.43 1.01 9.67
CA ARG A 38 10.61 0.36 10.27
C ARG A 38 10.22 -0.77 11.20
N LEU A 39 9.16 -0.60 12.00
CA LEU A 39 8.65 -1.64 12.89
C LEU A 39 8.19 -2.88 12.12
N THR A 40 7.63 -2.73 10.91
CA THR A 40 7.29 -3.89 10.06
C THR A 40 8.50 -4.73 9.61
N GLN A 41 9.72 -4.25 9.81
CA GLN A 41 10.94 -5.04 9.54
C GLN A 41 11.33 -5.94 10.73
N GLN A 42 10.72 -5.73 11.90
CA GLN A 42 10.93 -6.55 13.09
C GLN A 42 9.79 -7.57 13.21
N PRO A 43 10.05 -8.83 13.61
CA PRO A 43 9.01 -9.86 13.71
C PRO A 43 7.83 -9.43 14.60
N ASP A 44 8.09 -8.85 15.76
CA ASP A 44 7.05 -8.40 16.69
C ASP A 44 6.24 -7.23 16.12
N GLY A 45 6.94 -6.25 15.53
CA GLY A 45 6.29 -5.11 14.89
C GLY A 45 5.43 -5.53 13.70
N LEU A 46 5.91 -6.48 12.90
CA LEU A 46 5.14 -7.10 11.82
C LEU A 46 3.90 -7.83 12.35
N ALA A 47 4.03 -8.64 13.40
CA ALA A 47 2.91 -9.35 14.00
C ALA A 47 1.81 -8.40 14.51
N VAL A 48 2.20 -7.24 15.07
CA VAL A 48 1.25 -6.20 15.48
C VAL A 48 0.59 -5.54 14.26
N MET A 49 1.37 -5.17 13.23
CA MET A 49 0.84 -4.50 12.05
C MET A 49 -0.04 -5.40 11.18
N ALA A 50 0.21 -6.72 11.17
CA ALA A 50 -0.54 -7.71 10.41
C ALA A 50 -1.96 -7.99 10.96
N LYS A 51 -2.32 -7.42 12.12
CA LYS A 51 -3.69 -7.48 12.64
C LYS A 51 -4.63 -6.72 11.71
N GLU A 52 -5.79 -7.30 11.41
CA GLU A 52 -6.79 -6.76 10.48
C GLU A 52 -7.20 -5.31 10.80
N ASP A 53 -7.49 -5.02 12.07
CA ASP A 53 -7.84 -3.66 12.51
C ASP A 53 -6.73 -2.64 12.26
N ASN A 54 -5.46 -3.05 12.38
CA ASN A 54 -4.32 -2.18 12.16
C ASN A 54 -4.11 -1.94 10.67
N LEU A 55 -4.25 -2.97 9.83
CA LEU A 55 -4.25 -2.84 8.38
C LEU A 55 -5.35 -1.89 7.90
N ALA A 56 -6.58 -2.05 8.39
CA ALA A 56 -7.69 -1.16 8.06
C ALA A 56 -7.41 0.30 8.45
N ARG A 57 -6.78 0.53 9.61
CA ARG A 57 -6.36 1.87 10.04
C ARG A 57 -5.27 2.45 9.15
N LEU A 58 -4.27 1.66 8.76
CA LEU A 58 -3.21 2.10 7.83
C LEU A 58 -3.80 2.49 6.48
N VAL A 59 -4.77 1.72 5.97
CA VAL A 59 -5.48 2.06 4.73
C VAL A 59 -6.27 3.35 4.89
N LYS A 60 -6.98 3.56 6.01
CA LYS A 60 -7.70 4.81 6.28
C LYS A 60 -6.77 6.03 6.33
N LEU A 61 -5.56 5.86 6.87
CA LEU A 61 -4.53 6.90 6.82
C LEU A 61 -4.05 7.16 5.38
N LEU A 62 -3.84 6.09 4.61
CA LEU A 62 -3.42 6.18 3.20
C LEU A 62 -4.49 6.85 2.31
N THR A 63 -5.77 6.53 2.50
CA THR A 63 -6.87 7.12 1.73
C THR A 63 -7.14 8.57 2.10
N SER A 64 -6.76 8.99 3.31
CA SER A 64 -6.87 10.39 3.76
C SER A 64 -5.55 11.17 3.65
N SER A 65 -4.57 10.68 2.89
CA SER A 65 -3.22 11.27 2.84
C SER A 65 -3.16 12.64 2.15
N GLU A 66 -4.18 13.01 1.38
CA GLU A 66 -4.24 14.30 0.66
C GLU A 66 -4.15 15.49 1.60
N LYS A 67 -4.65 15.34 2.84
CA LYS A 67 -4.58 16.38 3.88
C LYS A 67 -3.15 16.69 4.36
N TYR A 68 -2.14 15.89 3.97
CA TYR A 68 -0.76 16.05 4.41
C TYR A 68 0.07 16.99 3.52
N GLY A 69 -0.47 17.54 2.43
CA GLY A 69 0.20 18.53 1.60
C GLY A 69 1.57 18.06 1.10
N GLU A 70 2.63 18.83 1.37
CA GLU A 70 4.01 18.52 0.98
C GLU A 70 4.58 17.23 1.61
N HIS A 71 3.97 16.74 2.68
CA HIS A 71 4.36 15.49 3.35
C HIS A 71 3.61 14.26 2.82
N ARG A 72 2.66 14.45 1.90
CA ARG A 72 1.79 13.39 1.37
C ARG A 72 2.59 12.23 0.80
N GLU A 73 3.49 12.49 -0.14
CA GLU A 73 4.22 11.44 -0.86
C GLU A 73 5.05 10.56 0.08
N ARG A 74 5.84 11.19 0.97
CA ARG A 74 6.66 10.48 1.96
C ARG A 74 5.82 9.67 2.95
N THR A 75 4.64 10.19 3.31
CA THR A 75 3.69 9.48 4.17
C THR A 75 3.09 8.28 3.45
N GLU A 76 2.66 8.44 2.19
CA GLU A 76 2.13 7.37 1.36
C GLU A 76 3.15 6.25 1.16
N ASP A 77 4.38 6.59 0.81
CA ASP A 77 5.46 5.62 0.59
C ASP A 77 5.72 4.77 1.84
N ALA A 78 5.73 5.40 3.02
CA ALA A 78 5.92 4.70 4.29
C ALA A 78 4.71 3.81 4.64
N LEU A 79 3.49 4.30 4.44
CA LEU A 79 2.26 3.53 4.67
C LEU A 79 2.17 2.34 3.71
N ILE A 80 2.46 2.53 2.42
CA ILE A 80 2.48 1.45 1.42
C ILE A 80 3.51 0.40 1.80
N ARG A 81 4.71 0.81 2.25
CA ARG A 81 5.73 -0.15 2.71
C ARG A 81 5.22 -0.98 3.89
N CYS A 82 4.58 -0.35 4.86
CA CYS A 82 3.98 -1.01 6.02
C CYS A 82 2.90 -2.02 5.58
N ILE A 83 1.95 -1.58 4.75
CA ILE A 83 0.86 -2.41 4.24
C ILE A 83 1.41 -3.60 3.42
N ALA A 84 2.36 -3.35 2.51
CA ALA A 84 2.96 -4.39 1.69
C ALA A 84 3.65 -5.48 2.53
N GLY A 85 4.29 -5.10 3.64
CA GLY A 85 4.92 -6.04 4.56
C GLY A 85 3.93 -6.80 5.43
N ALA A 86 2.85 -6.15 5.86
CA ALA A 86 1.89 -6.68 6.83
C ALA A 86 0.76 -7.53 6.24
N MET A 87 0.55 -7.51 4.91
CA MET A 87 -0.40 -8.40 4.22
C MET A 87 0.12 -9.84 4.09
N THR A 88 0.32 -10.52 5.22
CA THR A 88 0.88 -11.88 5.27
C THR A 88 -0.17 -12.99 5.30
N THR A 89 -1.44 -12.65 5.51
CA THR A 89 -2.57 -13.60 5.62
C THR A 89 -3.71 -13.21 4.69
N ALA A 90 -4.56 -14.17 4.32
CA ALA A 90 -5.75 -13.90 3.51
C ALA A 90 -6.72 -12.91 4.18
N ALA A 91 -6.88 -13.00 5.50
CA ALA A 91 -7.72 -12.08 6.27
C ALA A 91 -7.15 -10.65 6.29
N GLY A 92 -5.82 -10.50 6.43
CA GLY A 92 -5.16 -9.20 6.32
C GLY A 92 -5.32 -8.58 4.93
N ILE A 93 -5.25 -9.39 3.87
CA ILE A 93 -5.50 -8.93 2.50
C ILE A 93 -6.95 -8.45 2.34
N ALA A 94 -7.92 -9.22 2.83
CA ALA A 94 -9.33 -8.84 2.82
C ALA A 94 -9.56 -7.51 3.57
N ALA A 95 -8.99 -7.36 4.78
CA ALA A 95 -9.08 -6.12 5.56
C ALA A 95 -8.55 -4.89 4.79
N VAL A 96 -7.46 -5.04 4.03
CA VAL A 96 -6.91 -3.95 3.20
C VAL A 96 -7.87 -3.60 2.05
N VAL A 97 -8.45 -4.60 1.39
CA VAL A 97 -9.40 -4.39 0.30
C VAL A 97 -10.69 -3.74 0.82
N ASP A 98 -11.26 -4.28 1.89
CA ASP A 98 -12.51 -3.82 2.49
C ASP A 98 -12.40 -2.40 3.06
N ALA A 99 -11.21 -2.02 3.53
CA ALA A 99 -10.90 -0.66 3.93
C ALA A 99 -10.77 0.34 2.75
N GLY A 100 -10.93 -0.12 1.50
CA GLY A 100 -10.97 0.74 0.32
C GLY A 100 -9.59 1.10 -0.25
N ALA A 101 -8.59 0.24 -0.09
CA ALA A 101 -7.24 0.54 -0.58
C ALA A 101 -7.13 0.64 -2.11
N LEU A 102 -7.91 -0.16 -2.86
CA LEU A 102 -7.66 -0.38 -4.30
C LEU A 102 -7.75 0.89 -5.17
N PRO A 103 -8.77 1.75 -5.03
CA PRO A 103 -8.81 3.02 -5.76
C PRO A 103 -7.61 3.91 -5.44
N ARG A 104 -7.19 3.95 -4.17
CA ARG A 104 -6.04 4.75 -3.75
C ARG A 104 -4.73 4.21 -4.29
N LEU A 105 -4.55 2.88 -4.32
CA LEU A 105 -3.38 2.26 -4.94
C LEU A 105 -3.28 2.63 -6.43
N GLY A 106 -4.42 2.63 -7.16
CA GLY A 106 -4.46 3.07 -8.55
C GLY A 106 -4.03 4.53 -8.74
N ALA A 107 -4.53 5.43 -7.89
CA ALA A 107 -4.15 6.85 -7.91
C ALA A 107 -2.65 7.06 -7.63
N ILE A 108 -2.11 6.42 -6.58
CA ILE A 108 -0.69 6.56 -6.22
C ILE A 108 0.21 5.96 -7.31
N LEU A 109 -0.21 4.85 -7.94
CA LEU A 109 0.52 4.28 -9.08
C LEU A 109 0.61 5.29 -10.23
N LYS A 110 -0.52 5.92 -10.58
CA LYS A 110 -0.60 6.94 -11.63
C LYS A 110 0.30 8.13 -11.32
N ASP A 111 0.21 8.68 -10.11
CA ASP A 111 1.02 9.82 -9.67
C ASP A 111 2.52 9.48 -9.73
N GLY A 112 2.88 8.24 -9.38
CA GLY A 112 4.25 7.76 -9.41
C GLY A 112 4.86 7.58 -10.81
N LEU A 113 4.05 7.56 -11.87
CA LEU A 113 4.55 7.46 -13.25
C LEU A 113 5.28 8.73 -13.72
N ALA A 114 5.08 9.87 -13.05
CA ALA A 114 5.74 11.13 -13.38
C ALA A 114 7.27 11.06 -13.19
N ASP A 115 7.72 10.33 -12.17
CA ASP A 115 9.15 10.10 -11.89
C ASP A 115 9.39 8.68 -11.38
N VAL A 116 9.37 7.72 -12.31
CA VAL A 116 9.54 6.29 -12.00
C VAL A 116 10.89 6.01 -11.34
N LYS A 117 11.95 6.77 -11.68
CA LYS A 117 13.28 6.55 -11.13
C LYS A 117 13.36 7.00 -9.68
N ALA A 118 12.90 8.21 -9.36
CA ALA A 118 12.88 8.69 -7.98
C ALA A 118 11.95 7.85 -7.10
N ARG A 119 10.83 7.37 -7.66
CA ARG A 119 9.80 6.61 -6.93
C ARG A 119 9.91 5.10 -7.05
N ALA A 120 11.04 4.57 -7.50
CA ALA A 120 11.21 3.14 -7.76
C ALA A 120 10.87 2.27 -6.53
N THR A 121 11.30 2.67 -5.33
CA THR A 121 11.01 1.93 -4.09
C THR A 121 9.51 1.91 -3.78
N ALA A 122 8.84 3.06 -3.90
CA ALA A 122 7.41 3.19 -3.63
C ALA A 122 6.58 2.36 -4.63
N LEU A 123 6.87 2.52 -5.92
CA LEU A 123 6.24 1.77 -7.01
C LEU A 123 6.48 0.25 -6.87
N GLY A 124 7.68 -0.14 -6.43
CA GLY A 124 8.01 -1.53 -6.13
C GLY A 124 7.18 -2.13 -4.99
N ASN A 125 6.91 -1.37 -3.93
CA ASN A 125 6.05 -1.81 -2.84
C ASN A 125 4.57 -1.79 -3.24
N LEU A 126 4.15 -0.80 -4.01
CA LEU A 126 2.77 -0.70 -4.47
C LEU A 126 2.42 -1.83 -5.45
N THR A 127 3.33 -2.16 -6.36
CA THR A 127 3.18 -3.34 -7.24
C THR A 127 3.15 -4.64 -6.43
N LYS A 128 3.95 -4.76 -5.35
CA LYS A 128 3.81 -5.88 -4.41
C LYS A 128 2.42 -5.95 -3.77
N CYS A 129 1.83 -4.83 -3.36
CA CYS A 129 0.46 -4.83 -2.88
C CYS A 129 -0.52 -5.40 -3.91
N VAL A 130 -0.40 -4.97 -5.18
CA VAL A 130 -1.25 -5.49 -6.27
C VAL A 130 -1.04 -7.00 -6.47
N ILE A 131 0.21 -7.46 -6.48
CA ILE A 131 0.57 -8.88 -6.55
C ILE A 131 -0.12 -9.66 -5.42
N THR A 132 0.01 -9.19 -4.19
CA THR A 132 -0.53 -9.87 -3.00
C THR A 132 -2.06 -9.92 -3.03
N VAL A 133 -2.74 -8.82 -3.37
CA VAL A 133 -4.20 -8.76 -3.51
C VAL A 133 -4.73 -9.68 -4.62
N THR A 134 -3.91 -9.96 -5.63
CA THR A 134 -4.26 -10.83 -6.77
C THR A 134 -3.67 -12.25 -6.63
N SER A 135 -3.15 -12.61 -5.45
CA SER A 135 -2.53 -13.90 -5.21
C SER A 135 -3.56 -15.05 -5.12
N ASP A 136 -3.10 -16.27 -5.39
CA ASP A 136 -3.94 -17.46 -5.23
C ASP A 136 -4.37 -17.61 -3.76
N GLY A 137 -5.67 -17.76 -3.52
CA GLY A 137 -6.26 -17.86 -2.17
C GLY A 137 -6.73 -16.55 -1.55
N ALA A 138 -6.32 -15.39 -2.08
CA ALA A 138 -6.82 -14.08 -1.64
C ALA A 138 -7.45 -13.26 -2.77
N GLY A 139 -7.01 -13.46 -4.02
CA GLY A 139 -7.51 -12.78 -5.20
C GLY A 139 -8.89 -13.29 -5.61
N THR A 140 -9.90 -12.43 -5.46
CA THR A 140 -11.25 -12.70 -5.95
C THR A 140 -11.48 -12.00 -7.30
N ARG A 141 -12.49 -12.44 -8.07
CA ARG A 141 -12.88 -11.72 -9.30
C ARG A 141 -13.27 -10.27 -9.03
N SER A 142 -13.86 -9.97 -7.86
CA SER A 142 -14.20 -8.60 -7.47
C SER A 142 -12.97 -7.73 -7.22
N HIS A 143 -11.88 -8.29 -6.64
CA HIS A 143 -10.62 -7.55 -6.49
C HIS A 143 -10.02 -7.16 -7.84
N HIS A 144 -10.03 -8.08 -8.81
CA HIS A 144 -9.55 -7.83 -10.17
C HIS A 144 -10.36 -6.72 -10.85
N ALA A 145 -11.69 -6.80 -10.79
CA ALA A 145 -12.57 -5.78 -11.36
C ALA A 145 -12.38 -4.41 -10.68
N ALA A 146 -12.14 -4.38 -9.36
CA ALA A 146 -11.86 -3.14 -8.64
C ALA A 146 -10.51 -2.53 -9.04
N LEU A 147 -9.46 -3.34 -9.20
CA LEU A 147 -8.16 -2.89 -9.70
C LEU A 147 -8.25 -2.37 -11.14
N LEU A 148 -9.04 -3.03 -11.99
CA LEU A 148 -9.34 -2.58 -13.35
C LEU A 148 -10.02 -1.21 -13.35
N ARG A 149 -11.10 -1.04 -12.57
CA ARG A 149 -11.78 0.27 -12.43
C ARG A 149 -10.88 1.36 -11.86
N ALA A 150 -9.93 0.99 -11.01
CA ALA A 150 -8.93 1.92 -10.47
C ALA A 150 -7.81 2.27 -11.48
N GLY A 151 -7.87 1.78 -12.71
CA GLY A 151 -6.87 2.05 -13.76
C GLY A 151 -5.52 1.37 -13.52
N VAL A 152 -5.46 0.36 -12.64
CA VAL A 152 -4.18 -0.28 -12.27
C VAL A 152 -3.55 -1.01 -13.46
N VAL A 153 -4.36 -1.62 -14.34
CA VAL A 153 -3.85 -2.31 -15.54
C VAL A 153 -3.10 -1.33 -16.44
N ASP A 154 -3.74 -0.22 -16.80
CA ASP A 154 -3.17 0.84 -17.63
C ASP A 154 -1.88 1.39 -17.04
N ASN A 155 -1.91 1.71 -15.74
CA ASN A 155 -0.76 2.27 -15.05
C ASN A 155 0.41 1.26 -14.93
N LEU A 156 0.14 -0.04 -14.80
CA LEU A 156 1.17 -1.08 -14.78
C LEU A 156 1.81 -1.29 -16.16
N ILE A 157 1.03 -1.21 -17.23
CA ILE A 157 1.56 -1.25 -18.61
C ILE A 157 2.46 -0.04 -18.86
N GLU A 158 2.03 1.14 -18.43
CA GLU A 158 2.85 2.35 -18.57
C GLU A 158 4.11 2.27 -17.70
N LEU A 159 4.00 1.74 -16.48
CA LEU A 159 5.15 1.48 -15.62
C LEU A 159 6.15 0.54 -16.28
N LEU A 160 5.72 -0.53 -16.95
CA LEU A 160 6.62 -1.44 -17.67
C LEU A 160 7.40 -0.78 -18.81
N LYS A 161 6.79 0.21 -19.48
CA LYS A 161 7.43 0.96 -20.58
C LYS A 161 8.49 1.94 -20.06
N ARG A 162 8.25 2.53 -18.88
CA ARG A 162 9.11 3.58 -18.30
C ARG A 162 10.17 3.04 -17.34
N ALA A 163 9.89 1.92 -16.67
CA ALA A 163 10.81 1.33 -15.72
C ALA A 163 12.01 0.73 -16.47
N GLY A 164 13.21 1.07 -16.01
CA GLY A 164 14.42 0.36 -16.42
C GLY A 164 14.47 -1.05 -15.84
N GLU A 165 15.54 -1.77 -16.17
CA GLU A 165 15.81 -3.09 -15.59
C GLU A 165 15.80 -3.07 -14.07
N GLY A 166 15.10 -4.03 -13.46
CA GLY A 166 15.12 -4.19 -12.01
C GLY A 166 13.80 -4.67 -11.38
N PRO A 167 13.72 -4.60 -10.04
CA PRO A 167 12.60 -5.15 -9.28
C PRO A 167 11.24 -4.55 -9.64
N VAL A 168 11.18 -3.26 -9.97
CA VAL A 168 9.93 -2.57 -10.30
C VAL A 168 9.32 -3.12 -11.59
N ARG A 169 10.12 -3.25 -12.65
CA ARG A 169 9.70 -3.81 -13.94
C ARG A 169 9.26 -5.27 -13.78
N LYS A 170 10.02 -6.08 -13.04
CA LYS A 170 9.65 -7.48 -12.73
C LYS A 170 8.33 -7.58 -11.96
N ASN A 171 8.15 -6.79 -10.90
CA ASN A 171 6.91 -6.80 -10.13
C ASN A 171 5.71 -6.36 -10.97
N ALA A 172 5.87 -5.33 -11.81
CA ALA A 172 4.80 -4.89 -12.70
C ALA A 172 4.39 -6.00 -13.70
N ALA A 173 5.35 -6.73 -14.26
CA ALA A 173 5.08 -7.88 -15.12
C ALA A 173 4.34 -9.00 -14.38
N VAL A 174 4.76 -9.34 -13.15
CA VAL A 174 4.09 -10.35 -12.32
C VAL A 174 2.66 -9.92 -11.96
N ALA A 175 2.45 -8.64 -11.61
CA ALA A 175 1.13 -8.11 -11.32
C ALA A 175 0.20 -8.22 -12.53
N LEU A 176 0.67 -7.87 -13.74
CA LEU A 176 -0.09 -8.02 -14.97
C LEU A 176 -0.41 -9.49 -15.29
N ALA A 177 0.56 -10.39 -15.11
CA ALA A 177 0.35 -11.83 -15.33
C ALA A 177 -0.73 -12.40 -14.39
N ARG A 178 -0.78 -11.94 -13.13
CA ARG A 178 -1.86 -12.32 -12.20
C ARG A 178 -3.19 -11.72 -12.62
N LEU A 179 -3.22 -10.43 -12.96
CA LEU A 179 -4.43 -9.75 -13.42
C LEU A 179 -5.01 -10.41 -14.68
N ALA A 180 -4.18 -10.89 -15.59
CA ALA A 180 -4.58 -11.58 -16.82
C ALA A 180 -5.38 -12.89 -16.60
N ARG A 181 -5.45 -13.41 -15.37
CA ARG A 181 -6.35 -14.53 -15.02
C ARG A 181 -7.82 -14.12 -15.01
N ASN A 182 -8.11 -12.83 -14.88
CA ASN A 182 -9.45 -12.27 -15.06
C ASN A 182 -9.66 -11.90 -16.54
N PRO A 183 -10.75 -12.36 -17.20
CA PRO A 183 -10.99 -12.09 -18.62
C PRO A 183 -11.08 -10.60 -19.00
N GLU A 184 -11.66 -9.75 -18.16
CA GLU A 184 -11.78 -8.31 -18.42
C GLU A 184 -10.42 -7.62 -18.34
N CYS A 185 -9.62 -7.97 -17.32
CA CYS A 185 -8.25 -7.50 -17.23
C CYS A 185 -7.41 -7.98 -18.41
N LEU A 186 -7.56 -9.24 -18.85
CA LEU A 186 -6.85 -9.76 -20.02
C LEU A 186 -7.25 -9.04 -21.31
N ALA A 187 -8.53 -8.76 -21.51
CA ALA A 187 -9.00 -7.97 -22.63
C ALA A 187 -8.34 -6.58 -22.62
N ARG A 188 -8.33 -5.90 -21.46
CA ARG A 188 -7.68 -4.59 -21.32
C ARG A 188 -6.17 -4.65 -21.58
N ILE A 189 -5.48 -5.68 -21.10
CA ILE A 189 -4.05 -5.89 -21.37
C ILE A 189 -3.79 -6.04 -22.88
N ARG A 190 -4.66 -6.75 -23.61
CA ARG A 190 -4.54 -6.90 -25.07
C ARG A 190 -4.76 -5.58 -25.81
N GLU A 191 -5.78 -4.81 -25.42
CA GLU A 191 -6.05 -3.49 -26.00
C GLU A 191 -4.88 -2.52 -25.88
N LEU A 192 -4.08 -2.65 -24.82
CA LEU A 192 -2.93 -1.78 -24.54
C LEU A 192 -1.60 -2.31 -25.10
N ASP A 193 -1.65 -3.24 -26.05
CA ASP A 193 -0.49 -3.97 -26.60
C ASP A 193 0.37 -4.67 -25.52
N GLY A 194 -0.21 -4.95 -24.36
CA GLY A 194 0.50 -5.48 -23.20
C GLY A 194 1.09 -6.87 -23.43
N MET A 195 0.44 -7.71 -24.24
CA MET A 195 0.96 -9.03 -24.60
C MET A 195 2.31 -8.94 -25.32
N ARG A 196 2.45 -7.98 -26.25
CA ARG A 196 3.70 -7.76 -26.99
C ARG A 196 4.83 -7.33 -26.05
N ILE A 197 4.53 -6.45 -25.10
CA ILE A 197 5.48 -5.96 -24.08
C ILE A 197 5.93 -7.12 -23.17
N LEU A 198 4.99 -7.91 -22.67
CA LEU A 198 5.28 -9.07 -21.81
C LEU A 198 6.09 -10.14 -22.53
N MET A 199 5.83 -10.40 -23.82
CA MET A 199 6.62 -11.35 -24.62
C MET A 199 8.05 -10.86 -24.89
N ALA A 200 8.26 -9.56 -25.09
CA ALA A 200 9.60 -8.99 -25.23
C ALA A 200 10.41 -9.19 -23.94
N LEU A 201 9.81 -8.87 -22.79
CA LEU A 201 10.37 -9.10 -21.46
C LEU A 201 10.71 -10.58 -21.19
N GLY A 202 9.83 -11.49 -21.58
CA GLY A 202 10.07 -12.93 -21.40
C GLY A 202 11.34 -13.41 -22.09
N ARG A 203 11.63 -12.89 -23.29
CA ARG A 203 12.86 -13.23 -24.03
C ARG A 203 14.12 -12.68 -23.35
N GLU A 204 14.05 -11.45 -22.86
CA GLU A 204 15.15 -10.79 -22.12
C GLU A 204 15.55 -11.55 -20.85
N LEU A 205 14.62 -12.30 -20.24
CA LEU A 205 14.88 -13.09 -19.02
C LEU A 205 15.44 -14.50 -19.29
N THR A 206 15.36 -14.98 -20.54
CA THR A 206 15.83 -16.31 -20.95
C THR A 206 17.18 -16.31 -21.67
N THR A 207 17.72 -15.13 -21.95
CA THR A 207 19.04 -14.88 -22.55
C THR A 207 20.03 -14.42 -21.51
#